data_AF-A0A958V664-F1
#
_entry.id   AF-A0A958V664-F1
#
_cell.length_a   1.000
_cell.length_b   1.000
_cell.length_c   1.000
_cell.angle_alpha   90.00
_cell.angle_beta   90.00
_cell.angle_gamma   90.00
#
_symmetry.space_group_name_H-M   'P 1'
#
loop_
_entity.id
_entity.type
_entity.pdbx_description
1 polymer ?
#
loop_
_entity_poly.entity_id
_entity_poly.type
_entity_poly.pdbx_seq_one_letter_code
_entity_poly.pdbx_strand_id
1 'polypeptide(L)' 'DYDGDFIDTVHFPPVAAKYPFRGKGIYRIRGKVMEEFDCITIEVNAMHKLAIIEDPRYADNHPKKIIQVHG' A
#
# COMPACT_ATOMS: atom_id res chain seq x y z
N ASP A 1 -5.00 10.14 10.15
CA ASP A 1 -6.02 10.70 11.05
C ASP A 1 -5.55 10.47 12.49
N TYR A 2 -5.86 11.40 13.38
CA TYR A 2 -5.55 11.27 14.81
C TYR A 2 -6.53 10.31 15.51
N ASP A 3 -7.72 10.07 14.94
CA ASP A 3 -8.74 9.18 15.50
C ASP A 3 -8.63 7.72 15.05
N GLY A 4 -7.80 7.42 14.04
CA GLY A 4 -7.41 6.05 13.71
C GLY A 4 -8.55 5.23 13.09
N ASP A 5 -9.47 5.88 12.38
CA ASP A 5 -10.54 5.18 11.68
C ASP A 5 -9.97 4.21 10.64
N PHE A 6 -10.38 2.94 10.74
CA PHE A 6 -10.04 1.88 9.81
C PHE A 6 -11.23 1.56 8.91
N ILE A 7 -10.97 1.28 7.64
CA ILE A 7 -11.97 0.77 6.70
C ILE A 7 -11.65 -0.68 6.39
N ASP A 8 -12.65 -1.54 6.53
CA ASP A 8 -12.55 -2.95 6.19
C ASP A 8 -12.73 -3.19 4.69
N THR A 9 -12.10 -4.26 4.21
CA THR A 9 -12.14 -4.66 2.80
C THR A 9 -12.45 -6.15 2.68
N VAL A 10 -13.33 -6.50 1.75
CA VAL A 10 -13.72 -7.88 1.46
C VAL A 10 -13.07 -8.32 0.16
N HIS A 11 -12.39 -9.47 0.19
CA HIS A 11 -11.66 -10.03 -0.94
C HIS A 11 -12.22 -11.41 -1.31
N PHE A 12 -13.03 -11.47 -2.36
CA PHE A 12 -13.52 -12.75 -2.88
C PHE A 12 -12.41 -13.52 -3.62
N PRO A 13 -12.43 -14.86 -3.62
CA PRO A 13 -11.33 -15.69 -4.15
C PRO A 13 -10.88 -15.34 -5.58
N PRO A 14 -11.77 -15.07 -6.55
CA PRO A 14 -11.33 -14.73 -7.91
C PRO A 14 -10.52 -13.42 -7.97
N VAL A 15 -10.93 -12.42 -7.19
CA VAL A 15 -10.24 -11.12 -7.14
C VAL A 15 -8.94 -11.25 -6.36
N ALA A 16 -8.96 -11.94 -5.21
CA ALA A 16 -7.78 -12.16 -4.39
C ALA A 16 -6.67 -12.94 -5.14
N ALA A 17 -7.06 -13.93 -5.95
CA ALA A 17 -6.13 -14.67 -6.79
C ALA A 17 -5.50 -13.79 -7.89
N LYS A 18 -6.29 -12.89 -8.49
CA LYS A 18 -5.81 -11.97 -9.53
C LYS A 18 -4.96 -10.83 -8.97
N TYR A 19 -5.28 -10.35 -7.78
CA TYR A 19 -4.60 -9.25 -7.11
C TYR A 19 -4.19 -9.64 -5.68
N PRO A 20 -3.20 -10.53 -5.53
CA PRO A 20 -2.79 -11.00 -4.22
C PRO A 20 -2.08 -9.91 -3.42
N PHE A 21 -2.20 -9.97 -2.10
CA PHE A 21 -1.38 -9.16 -1.21
C PHE A 21 0.11 -9.49 -1.40
N ARG A 22 0.95 -8.45 -1.35
CA ARG A 22 2.41 -8.52 -1.49
C ARG A 22 3.10 -8.00 -0.23
N GLY A 23 2.56 -8.36 0.93
CA GLY A 23 3.00 -7.91 2.25
C GLY A 23 2.62 -6.45 2.56
N LYS A 24 3.20 -5.92 3.65
CA LYS A 24 2.96 -4.54 4.10
C LYS A 24 3.33 -3.50 3.03
N GLY A 25 2.59 -2.40 2.98
CA GLY A 25 2.84 -1.28 2.07
C GLY A 25 1.57 -0.50 1.76
N ILE A 26 1.70 0.46 0.85
CA ILE A 26 0.59 1.30 0.40
C ILE A 26 -0.08 0.61 -0.78
N TYR A 27 -1.41 0.51 -0.75
CA TYR A 27 -2.20 -0.09 -1.81
C TYR A 27 -3.21 0.91 -2.34
N ARG A 28 -3.37 0.94 -3.67
CA ARG A 28 -4.53 1.53 -4.31
C ARG A 28 -5.61 0.46 -4.38
N ILE A 29 -6.74 0.71 -3.72
CA ILE A 29 -7.89 -0.19 -3.70
C ILE A 29 -9.03 0.44 -4.51
N ARG A 30 -9.70 -0.37 -5.32
CA ARG A 30 -10.92 0.00 -6.05
C ARG A 30 -11.97 -1.07 -5.82
N GLY A 31 -13.15 -0.64 -5.42
CA GLY A 31 -14.23 -1.53 -5.06
C GLY A 31 -15.57 -0.82 -4.94
N LYS A 32 -16.60 -1.60 -4.61
CA LYS A 32 -17.93 -1.10 -4.28
C LYS A 32 -18.01 -0.81 -2.79
N VAL A 33 -18.48 0.39 -2.42
CA VAL A 33 -18.78 0.72 -1.02
C VAL A 33 -20.07 0.02 -0.62
N MET A 34 -20.04 -0.65 0.53
CA MET A 34 -21.14 -1.41 1.09
C MET A 34 -21.34 -0.99 2.56
N GLU A 35 -22.58 -1.02 3.03
CA GLU A 35 -22.94 -0.76 4.41
C GLU A 35 -23.82 -1.91 4.90
N GLU A 36 -23.37 -2.60 5.94
CA GLU A 36 -24.10 -3.71 6.57
C GLU A 36 -23.96 -3.60 8.09
N PHE A 37 -25.08 -3.64 8.83
CA PHE A 37 -25.08 -3.53 10.30
C PHE A 37 -24.29 -2.32 10.84
N ASP A 38 -24.50 -1.14 10.24
CA ASP A 38 -23.79 0.11 10.55
C ASP A 38 -22.26 0.05 10.35
N CYS A 39 -21.76 -0.96 9.63
CA CYS A 39 -20.35 -1.12 9.27
C CYS A 39 -20.14 -0.81 7.78
N ILE A 40 -19.28 0.17 7.49
CA ILE A 40 -18.91 0.54 6.12
C ILE A 40 -17.71 -0.30 5.68
N THR A 41 -17.85 -1.00 4.56
CA THR A 41 -16.80 -1.84 3.98
C THR A 41 -16.65 -1.61 2.49
N ILE A 42 -15.53 -2.06 1.91
CA ILE A 42 -15.30 -2.04 0.46
C ILE A 42 -15.18 -3.48 -0.05
N GLU A 43 -16.10 -3.88 -0.92
CA GLU A 43 -15.95 -5.09 -1.72
C GLU A 43 -14.95 -4.81 -2.86
N VAL A 44 -13.78 -5.45 -2.80
CA VAL A 44 -12.67 -5.13 -3.71
C VAL A 44 -12.87 -5.79 -5.07
N ASN A 45 -12.78 -5.00 -6.15
CA ASN A 45 -12.73 -5.49 -7.52
C ASN A 45 -11.31 -5.44 -8.13
N ALA A 46 -10.45 -4.55 -7.63
CA ALA A 46 -9.04 -4.47 -8.00
C ALA A 46 -8.20 -3.83 -6.88
N MET A 47 -6.95 -4.29 -6.75
CA MET A 47 -5.97 -3.69 -5.83
C MET A 47 -4.55 -3.77 -6.39
N HIS A 48 -3.74 -2.74 -6.14
CA HIS A 48 -2.36 -2.68 -6.58
C HIS A 48 -1.46 -2.10 -5.49
N LYS A 49 -0.34 -2.79 -5.20
CA LYS A 49 0.71 -2.23 -4.34
C LYS A 49 1.37 -1.06 -5.07
N LEU A 50 1.45 0.09 -4.43
CA LEU A 50 2.11 1.26 -4.98
C LEU A 50 3.59 1.24 -4.61
N ALA A 51 4.42 1.78 -5.51
CA ALA A 51 5.82 2.05 -5.22
C ALA A 51 5.90 3.16 -4.18
N ILE A 52 6.78 2.99 -3.19
CA ILE A 52 7.14 4.07 -2.28
C ILE A 52 8.09 4.97 -3.04
N ILE A 53 7.69 6.22 -3.25
CA ILE A 53 8.56 7.26 -3.80
C ILE A 53 9.09 8.02 -2.59
N GLU A 54 10.41 8.03 -2.43
CA GLU A 54 11.03 8.86 -1.41
C GLU A 54 10.72 10.32 -1.69
N ASP A 55 10.32 11.04 -0.65
CA ASP A 55 10.04 12.46 -0.78
C ASP A 55 11.34 13.17 -1.21
N PRO A 56 11.34 13.94 -2.31
CA PRO A 56 12.55 14.56 -2.83
C PRO A 56 13.18 15.56 -1.84
N ARG A 57 12.45 16.02 -0.82
CA ARG A 57 12.99 16.85 0.27
C ARG A 57 13.94 16.08 1.19
N TYR A 58 13.84 14.74 1.22
CA TYR A 58 14.61 13.84 2.07
C TYR A 58 15.44 12.82 1.27
N ALA A 59 15.43 12.91 -0.07
CA ALA A 59 16.31 12.11 -0.91
C ALA A 59 17.76 12.56 -0.68
N ASP A 60 18.56 11.71 -0.03
CA ASP A 60 19.96 12.01 0.29
C ASP A 60 20.77 12.29 -0.99
N ASN A 61 21.02 13.57 -1.29
CA ASN A 61 21.91 14.02 -2.36
C ASN A 61 23.41 13.92 -1.99
N HIS A 62 23.77 13.07 -1.03
CA HIS A 62 25.18 12.86 -0.67
C HIS A 62 25.82 11.83 -1.61
N PRO A 63 26.81 12.20 -2.44
CA PRO A 63 27.56 11.22 -3.22
C PRO A 63 28.27 10.27 -2.25
N LYS A 64 27.98 8.97 -2.36
CA LYS A 64 28.67 7.92 -1.62
C LYS A 64 30.17 8.02 -1.92
N LYS A 65 30.98 8.45 -0.95
CA LYS A 65 32.44 8.31 -1.01
C LYS A 65 32.74 6.80 -1.06
N ILE A 66 33.16 6.33 -2.24
CA ILE A 66 33.73 5.00 -2.40
C ILE A 66 35.04 4.99 -1.61
N ILE A 67 35.08 4.28 -0.48
CA ILE A 67 36.31 4.05 0.25
C ILE A 67 37.07 2.98 -0.54
N GLN A 68 38.06 3.41 -1.32
CA GLN A 68 38.96 2.52 -2.03
C GLN A 68 39.96 1.94 -1.01
N VAL A 69 39.69 0.73 -0.52
CA VAL A 69 40.65 -0.04 0.27
C VAL A 69 41.78 -0.49 -0.66
N HIS A 70 42.94 0.17 -0.58
CA HIS A 70 44.18 -0.37 -1.13
C HIS A 70 44.71 -1.42 -0.16
N GLY A 71 44.79 -2.66 -0.65
CA GLY A 71 45.66 -3.69 -0.09
C GLY A 71 47.09 -3.54 -0.59
#